data_AF-A0A3D1M8E9-F1
#
_entry.id   AF-A0A3D1M8E9-F1
#
_cell.length_a   1.000
_cell.length_b   1.000
_cell.length_c   1.000
_cell.angle_alpha   90.00
_cell.angle_beta   90.00
_cell.angle_gamma   90.00
#
_symmetry.space_group_name_H-M   'P 1'
#
loop_
_entity.id
_entity.type
_entity.pdbx_description
1 polymer ?
#
loop_
_entity_poly.entity_id
_entity_poly.type
_entity_poly.pdbx_seq_one_letter_code
_entity_poly.pdbx_strand_id
1 'polypeptide(L)'
;MNLSSPYESETGLPKDKSYLERGLPPFLMESIAAMKSAWKKLDSGEPYLRWDCDYCNLQTDINNAEVNQMINPEQAWYLREKYLRLERA
;
A
#
# COMPACT_ATOMS: atom_id res chain seq x y z
N MET A 1 33.63 2.71 -4.88
CA MET A 1 32.18 2.76 -4.61
C MET A 1 31.60 1.44 -5.10
N ASN A 2 31.03 0.63 -4.21
CA ASN A 2 30.42 -0.64 -4.60
C ASN A 2 28.97 -0.33 -5.01
N LEU A 3 28.73 -0.09 -6.29
CA LEU A 3 27.38 0.15 -6.82
C LEU A 3 26.70 -1.21 -6.93
N SER A 4 25.99 -1.59 -5.88
CA SER A 4 25.11 -2.76 -5.94
C SER A 4 24.03 -2.52 -7.01
N SER A 5 23.65 -3.58 -7.72
CA SER A 5 22.59 -3.49 -8.73
C SER A 5 21.28 -2.98 -8.11
N PRO A 6 20.55 -2.06 -8.77
CA PRO A 6 19.23 -1.61 -8.34
C PRO A 6 18.12 -2.64 -8.66
N TYR A 7 18.48 -3.77 -9.26
CA TYR A 7 17.58 -4.87 -9.59
C TYR A 7 17.89 -6.09 -8.73
N GLU A 8 16.85 -6.84 -8.38
CA GLU A 8 16.96 -8.16 -7.77
C GLU A 8 17.52 -9.16 -8.78
N SER A 9 18.53 -9.95 -8.37
CA SER A 9 19.23 -10.87 -9.28
C SER A 9 18.37 -12.03 -9.76
N GLU A 10 17.40 -12.46 -8.95
CA GLU A 10 16.55 -13.62 -9.26
C GLU A 10 15.39 -13.26 -10.19
N THR A 11 14.74 -12.13 -9.95
CA THR A 11 13.51 -11.74 -10.66
C THR A 11 13.75 -10.71 -11.76
N GLY A 12 14.90 -10.00 -11.72
CA GLY A 12 15.17 -8.87 -12.61
C GLY A 12 14.33 -7.63 -12.30
N LEU A 13 13.50 -7.65 -11.25
CA LEU A 13 12.64 -6.53 -10.88
C LEU A 13 13.43 -5.47 -10.09
N PRO A 14 13.02 -4.19 -10.13
CA PRO A 14 13.61 -3.16 -9.31
C PRO A 14 13.48 -3.50 -7.81
N LYS A 15 14.53 -3.23 -7.04
CA LYS A 15 14.49 -3.34 -5.56
C LYS A 15 13.49 -2.37 -4.94
N ASP A 16 13.35 -1.19 -5.55
CA ASP A 16 12.27 -0.26 -5.21
C ASP A 16 10.95 -0.76 -5.77
N LYS A 17 10.08 -1.21 -4.86
CA LYS A 17 8.74 -1.72 -5.17
C LYS A 17 7.71 -0.63 -5.53
N SER A 18 8.09 0.64 -5.66
CA SER A 18 7.18 1.74 -6.03
C SER A 18 6.43 1.51 -7.37
N TYR A 19 6.92 0.62 -8.23
CA TYR A 19 6.21 0.19 -9.43
C TYR A 19 4.86 -0.50 -9.13
N LEU A 20 4.68 -1.08 -7.95
CA LEU A 20 3.43 -1.72 -7.52
C LEU A 20 2.31 -0.70 -7.23
N GLU A 21 2.64 0.59 -7.13
CA GLU A 21 1.68 1.67 -6.93
C GLU A 21 1.24 2.34 -8.25
N ARG A 22 1.67 1.79 -9.39
CA ARG A 22 1.30 2.30 -10.71
C ARG A 22 -0.02 1.68 -11.18
N GLY A 23 -0.83 2.49 -11.85
CA GLY A 23 -2.10 2.03 -12.44
C GLY A 23 -3.22 1.76 -11.44
N LEU A 24 -3.11 2.24 -10.20
CA LEU A 24 -4.17 2.08 -9.20
C LEU A 24 -5.43 2.85 -9.61
N PRO A 25 -6.64 2.28 -9.39
CA PRO A 25 -7.87 2.99 -9.67
C PRO A 25 -8.06 4.22 -8.76
N PRO A 26 -8.77 5.27 -9.21
CA PRO A 26 -8.92 6.51 -8.45
C PRO A 26 -9.45 6.33 -7.02
N PHE A 27 -10.49 5.50 -6.84
CA PHE A 27 -11.06 5.25 -5.50
C PHE A 27 -10.03 4.66 -4.53
N LEU A 28 -9.16 3.75 -5.01
CA LEU A 28 -8.12 3.15 -4.18
C LEU A 28 -7.02 4.15 -3.85
N MET A 29 -6.69 5.07 -4.77
CA MET A 29 -5.76 6.16 -4.48
C MET A 29 -6.31 7.11 -3.41
N GLU A 30 -7.62 7.37 -3.41
CA GLU A 30 -8.29 8.20 -2.40
C GLU A 30 -8.25 7.56 -1.01
N SER A 31 -8.56 6.27 -0.88
CA SER A 31 -8.47 5.57 0.42
C SER A 31 -7.04 5.40 0.91
N ILE A 32 -6.05 5.22 0.02
CA ILE A 32 -4.63 5.28 0.38
C ILE A 32 -4.26 6.65 0.95
N ALA A 33 -4.72 7.74 0.31
CA ALA A 33 -4.45 9.09 0.78
C ALA A 33 -5.08 9.36 2.17
N ALA A 34 -6.30 8.89 2.39
CA ALA A 34 -6.97 8.95 3.68
C ALA A 34 -6.16 8.21 4.76
N MET A 35 -5.73 6.98 4.48
CA MET A 35 -4.95 6.18 5.44
C MET A 35 -3.58 6.82 5.76
N LYS A 36 -2.90 7.38 4.75
CA LYS A 36 -1.64 8.13 4.97
C LYS A 36 -1.85 9.34 5.87
N SER A 37 -2.97 10.05 5.71
CA SER A 37 -3.34 11.18 6.57
C SER A 37 -3.62 10.72 8.01
N ALA A 38 -4.35 9.60 8.17
CA ALA A 38 -4.61 8.99 9.47
C ALA A 38 -3.31 8.59 10.19
N TRP A 39 -2.40 7.91 9.50
CA TRP A 39 -1.10 7.55 10.06
C TRP A 39 -0.25 8.76 10.41
N LYS A 40 -0.21 9.79 9.57
CA LYS A 40 0.51 11.02 9.88
C LYS A 40 0.06 11.64 11.21
N LYS A 41 -1.25 11.64 11.49
CA LYS A 41 -1.79 12.14 12.76
C LYS A 41 -1.35 11.24 13.92
N LEU A 42 -1.62 9.94 13.83
CA LEU A 42 -1.31 8.99 14.89
C LEU A 42 0.18 8.90 15.21
N ASP A 43 1.04 8.84 14.19
CA ASP A 43 2.50 8.78 14.34
C ASP A 43 3.06 10.08 14.94
N SER A 44 2.34 11.20 14.82
CA SER A 44 2.69 12.47 15.47
C SER A 44 2.15 12.60 16.91
N GLY A 45 1.42 11.59 17.41
CA GLY A 45 0.76 11.61 18.71
C GLY A 45 -0.56 12.39 18.75
N GLU A 46 -1.07 12.84 17.59
CA GLU A 46 -2.38 13.50 17.50
C GLU A 46 -3.50 12.46 17.67
N PRO A 47 -4.50 12.72 18.55
CA PRO A 47 -5.65 11.83 18.67
C PRO A 47 -6.48 11.87 17.40
N TYR A 48 -6.68 10.70 16.77
CA TYR A 48 -7.57 10.57 15.62
C TYR A 48 -8.46 9.34 15.77
N LEU A 49 -9.67 9.53 16.30
CA LEU A 49 -10.57 8.43 16.68
C LEU A 49 -11.23 7.67 15.52
N ARG A 50 -11.00 8.09 14.27
CA ARG A 50 -11.61 7.48 13.06
C ARG A 50 -10.60 6.74 12.18
N TRP A 51 -9.39 6.52 12.68
CA TRP A 51 -8.33 5.83 11.94
C TRP A 51 -8.75 4.40 11.55
N ASP A 52 -9.56 3.75 12.39
CA ASP A 52 -10.12 2.42 12.18
C ASP A 52 -11.11 2.39 11.01
N CYS A 53 -11.88 3.46 10.83
CA CYS A 53 -12.76 3.64 9.67
C CYS A 53 -11.95 3.76 8.38
N ASP A 54 -10.89 4.59 8.38
CA ASP A 54 -9.99 4.73 7.22
C ASP A 54 -9.28 3.42 6.89
N TYR A 55 -8.87 2.67 7.92
CA TYR A 55 -8.30 1.33 7.78
C TYR A 55 -9.26 0.36 7.10
N CYS A 56 -10.50 0.26 7.61
CA CYS A 56 -11.55 -0.61 7.05
C CYS A 56 -11.93 -0.22 5.62
N ASN A 57 -11.97 1.09 5.32
CA ASN A 57 -12.24 1.58 3.97
C ASN A 57 -11.13 1.18 3.00
N LEU A 58 -9.86 1.42 3.35
CA LEU A 58 -8.74 1.00 2.51
C LEU A 58 -8.69 -0.52 2.31
N GLN A 59 -8.90 -1.30 3.38
CA GLN A 59 -8.96 -2.77 3.26
C GLN A 59 -10.08 -3.23 2.32
N THR A 60 -11.25 -2.57 2.38
CA THR A 60 -12.38 -2.84 1.49
C THR A 60 -12.05 -2.49 0.04
N ASP A 61 -11.44 -1.34 -0.21
CA ASP A 61 -11.07 -0.90 -1.55
C ASP A 61 -9.98 -1.77 -2.18
N ILE A 62 -8.99 -2.20 -1.40
CA ILE A 62 -7.98 -3.17 -1.86
C ILE A 62 -8.67 -4.48 -2.25
N ASN A 63 -9.59 -4.98 -1.42
CA ASN A 63 -10.33 -6.21 -1.72
C ASN A 63 -11.19 -6.05 -2.99
N ASN A 64 -11.87 -4.91 -3.15
CA ASN A 64 -12.68 -4.63 -4.33
C ASN A 64 -11.83 -4.57 -5.60
N ALA A 65 -10.71 -3.86 -5.56
CA ALA A 65 -9.80 -3.74 -6.69
C ALA A 65 -9.17 -5.10 -7.07
N GLU A 66 -8.79 -5.92 -6.09
CA GLU A 66 -8.22 -7.26 -6.32
C GLU A 66 -9.25 -8.22 -6.91
N VAL A 67 -10.45 -8.31 -6.31
CA VAL A 67 -11.53 -9.21 -6.77
C VAL A 67 -12.01 -8.84 -8.17
N ASN A 68 -12.08 -7.55 -8.49
CA ASN A 68 -12.46 -7.07 -9.82
C ASN A 68 -11.27 -7.00 -10.80
N GLN A 69 -10.11 -7.58 -10.45
CA GLN A 69 -8.92 -7.69 -11.30
C GLN A 69 -8.37 -6.34 -11.80
N MET A 70 -8.62 -5.26 -11.06
CA MET A 70 -8.10 -3.92 -11.34
C MET A 70 -6.64 -3.78 -10.90
N ILE A 71 -6.23 -4.58 -9.91
CA ILE A 71 -4.85 -4.75 -9.46
C ILE A 71 -4.56 -6.25 -9.33
N ASN A 72 -3.29 -6.63 -9.43
CA ASN A 72 -2.90 -8.02 -9.22
C ASN A 72 -2.66 -8.34 -7.72
N PRO A 73 -2.57 -9.63 -7.33
CA PRO A 73 -2.38 -10.02 -5.92
C PRO A 73 -1.10 -9.47 -5.27
N GLU A 74 -0.02 -9.28 -6.04
CA GLU A 74 1.23 -8.70 -5.53
C GLU A 74 1.05 -7.22 -5.21
N GLN A 75 0.35 -6.45 -6.05
CA GLN A 75 -0.03 -5.07 -5.74
C GLN A 75 -0.93 -5.02 -4.51
N ALA A 76 -1.97 -5.87 -4.45
CA ALA A 76 -2.90 -5.88 -3.33
C ALA A 76 -2.18 -6.18 -2.01
N TRP A 77 -1.29 -7.17 -1.99
CA TRP A 77 -0.49 -7.49 -0.81
C TRP A 77 0.49 -6.38 -0.43
N TYR A 78 1.22 -5.83 -1.40
CA TYR A 78 2.13 -4.70 -1.16
C TYR A 78 1.41 -3.50 -0.52
N LEU A 79 0.20 -3.18 -0.97
CA LEU A 79 -0.60 -2.09 -0.38
C LEU A 79 -1.02 -2.40 1.06
N ARG A 80 -1.36 -3.65 1.37
CA ARG A 80 -1.67 -4.10 2.74
C ARG A 80 -0.46 -3.97 3.67
N GLU A 81 0.71 -4.46 3.23
CA GLU A 81 1.94 -4.34 4.00
C GLU A 81 2.29 -2.87 4.25
N LYS A 82 2.29 -2.05 3.20
CA LYS A 82 2.74 -0.66 3.26
C LYS A 82 1.77 0.26 4.01
N TYR A 83 0.48 0.16 3.73
CA TYR A 83 -0.51 1.13 4.19
C TYR A 83 -1.40 0.62 5.31
N LEU A 84 -1.59 -0.69 5.45
CA LEU A 84 -2.30 -1.29 6.59
C LEU A 84 -1.34 -1.85 7.64
N ARG A 85 -0.01 -1.81 7.40
CA ARG A 85 1.01 -2.32 8.32
C ARG A 85 0.80 -3.80 8.67
N LEU A 86 0.26 -4.57 7.72
CA LEU A 86 0.07 -6.02 7.87
C LEU A 86 1.35 -6.77 7.56
N GLU A 87 1.53 -7.91 8.22
CA GLU A 87 2.64 -8.84 7.96
C GLU A 87 2.13 -10.07 7.22
N ARG A 88 2.97 -10.62 6.33
CA ARG A 88 2.65 -11.85 5.61
C ARG A 88 2.96 -13.02 6.53
N ALA A 89 1.95 -13.85 6.81
CA ALA A 89 2.10 -15.09 7.57
C ALA A 89 2.85 -16.16 6.75
#